data_AF-A0A529LEA3-F1
#
_entry.id   AF-A0A529LEA3-F1
#
_cell.length_a   1.000
_cell.length_b   1.000
_cell.length_c   1.000
_cell.angle_alpha   90.00
_cell.angle_beta   90.00
_cell.angle_gamma   90.00
#
_symmetry.space_group_name_H-M   'P 1'
#
loop_
_entity.id
_entity.type
_entity.pdbx_description
1 polymer ?
#
loop_
_entity_poly.entity_id
_entity_poly.type
_entity_poly.pdbx_seq_one_letter_code
_entity_poly.pdbx_strand_id
1 'polypeptide(L)'
;LYYETELLLTGGFSEVSRAQRTAAARERLAEALSAWPAKERKRYVAQHYENYLLTVDLNDQLRHADFIREADAAGKKLATMVKTHEFEAVTEITVLAPDHPRLLSIIA
;
A
#
# COMPACT_ATOMS: atom_id res chain seq x y z
N LEU A 1 -12.28 -4.47 31.20
CA LEU A 1 -11.74 -5.63 31.93
C LEU A 1 -11.06 -6.67 31.04
N TYR A 2 -11.63 -7.12 29.90
CA TYR A 2 -10.89 -8.04 28.98
C TYR A 2 -9.70 -7.38 28.27
N TYR A 3 -9.86 -6.13 27.81
CA TYR A 3 -8.83 -5.41 27.05
C TYR A 3 -7.65 -4.90 27.87
N GLU A 4 -7.81 -4.72 29.19
CA GLU A 4 -6.72 -4.26 30.06
C GLU A 4 -5.73 -5.40 30.39
N THR A 5 -6.20 -6.65 30.41
CA THR A 5 -5.35 -7.82 30.68
C THR A 5 -4.49 -8.24 29.49
N GLU A 6 -4.91 -7.92 28.26
CA GLU A 6 -4.15 -8.24 27.05
C GLU A 6 -2.92 -7.32 26.86
N LEU A 7 -3.06 -6.04 27.22
CA LEU A 7 -2.01 -5.03 27.13
C LEU A 7 -0.76 -5.38 27.96
N LEU A 8 -0.96 -6.12 29.05
CA LEU A 8 0.09 -6.51 30.01
C LEU A 8 0.84 -7.78 29.56
N LEU A 9 0.24 -8.60 28.68
CA LEU A 9 0.82 -9.86 28.20
C LEU A 9 1.63 -9.71 26.89
N THR A 10 1.33 -8.71 26.04
CA THR A 10 2.00 -8.53 24.73
C THR A 10 3.06 -7.43 24.71
N GLY A 11 3.43 -6.87 25.87
CA GLY A 11 4.45 -5.81 25.94
C GLY A 11 4.01 -4.47 25.33
N GLY A 12 2.73 -4.11 25.47
CA GLY A 12 2.21 -2.80 25.03
C GLY A 12 1.74 -2.73 23.57
N PHE A 13 1.76 -3.84 22.82
CA PHE A 13 1.18 -3.89 21.48
C PHE A 13 -0.24 -4.47 21.55
N SER A 14 -1.25 -3.61 21.78
CA SER A 14 -2.64 -4.01 21.59
C SER A 14 -3.01 -4.01 20.10
N GLU A 15 -3.81 -4.99 19.67
CA GLU A 15 -4.40 -5.00 18.32
C GLU A 15 -5.21 -3.71 18.05
N VAL A 16 -5.80 -3.13 19.09
CA VAL A 16 -6.52 -1.84 19.05
C VAL A 16 -5.62 -0.70 18.53
N SER A 17 -4.36 -0.62 18.98
CA SER A 17 -3.39 0.39 18.51
C SER A 17 -3.05 0.19 17.03
N ARG A 18 -2.97 -1.06 16.57
CA ARG A 18 -2.69 -1.36 15.16
C ARG A 18 -3.87 -0.96 14.27
N ALA A 19 -5.10 -1.31 14.65
CA ALA A 19 -6.30 -0.93 13.91
C ALA A 19 -6.45 0.59 13.78
N GLN A 20 -6.19 1.33 14.87
CA GLN A 20 -6.23 2.81 14.87
C GLN A 20 -5.18 3.41 13.93
N ARG A 21 -3.94 2.92 13.95
CA ARG A 21 -2.88 3.37 13.03
C ARG A 21 -3.22 3.08 11.58
N THR A 22 -3.79 1.91 11.29
CA THR A 22 -4.25 1.55 9.95
C THR A 22 -5.36 2.49 9.47
N ALA A 23 -6.33 2.81 10.33
CA ALA A 23 -7.40 3.75 10.00
C ALA A 23 -6.85 5.15 9.67
N ALA A 24 -5.95 5.68 10.50
CA ALA A 24 -5.31 6.97 10.27
C ALA A 24 -4.46 6.98 8.98
N ALA A 25 -3.73 5.90 8.69
CA ALA A 25 -2.97 5.76 7.45
C ALA A 25 -3.90 5.75 6.21
N ARG A 26 -5.04 5.07 6.32
CA ARG A 26 -6.06 5.01 5.27
C ARG A 26 -6.69 6.38 5.00
N GLU A 27 -6.98 7.16 6.04
CA GLU A 27 -7.47 8.53 5.93
C GLU A 27 -6.43 9.44 5.28
N ARG A 28 -5.18 9.39 5.75
CA ARG A 28 -4.07 10.15 5.17
C ARG A 28 -3.89 9.88 3.67
N LEU A 29 -3.97 8.61 3.25
CA LEU A 29 -3.93 8.26 1.82
C LEU A 29 -5.14 8.82 1.06
N ALA A 30 -6.34 8.76 1.63
CA ALA A 30 -7.54 9.31 1.00
C ALA A 30 -7.50 10.85 0.88
N GLU A 31 -6.94 11.55 1.86
CA GLU A 31 -6.73 13.00 1.81
C GLU A 31 -5.72 13.37 0.72
N ALA A 32 -4.60 12.66 0.66
CA ALA A 32 -3.58 12.88 -0.36
C ALA A 32 -4.10 12.63 -1.79
N LEU A 33 -5.04 11.70 -1.95
CA LEU A 33 -5.72 11.43 -3.23
C LEU A 33 -6.97 12.30 -3.47
N SER A 34 -7.13 13.42 -2.77
CA SER A 34 -8.32 14.31 -2.88
C SER A 34 -8.61 14.84 -4.27
N ALA A 35 -7.61 14.93 -5.15
CA ALA A 35 -7.79 15.34 -6.54
C ALA A 35 -8.49 14.27 -7.40
N TRP A 36 -8.58 13.02 -6.94
CA TRP A 36 -9.20 11.93 -7.68
C TRP A 36 -10.74 11.95 -7.54
N PRO A 37 -11.48 11.40 -8.53
CA PRO A 37 -12.91 11.18 -8.39
C PRO A 37 -13.23 10.37 -7.14
N ALA A 38 -14.20 10.82 -6.34
CA ALA A 38 -14.48 10.25 -5.01
C ALA A 38 -14.73 8.73 -5.03
N LYS A 39 -15.41 8.23 -6.08
CA LYS A 39 -15.67 6.80 -6.28
C LYS A 39 -14.38 6.01 -6.52
N GLU A 40 -13.47 6.54 -7.33
CA GLU A 40 -12.20 5.89 -7.64
C GLU A 40 -11.26 5.90 -6.44
N ARG A 41 -11.15 7.04 -5.76
CA ARG A 41 -10.40 7.16 -4.51
C ARG A 41 -10.86 6.13 -3.48
N LYS A 42 -12.17 6.06 -3.22
CA LYS A 42 -12.73 5.11 -2.24
C LYS A 42 -12.44 3.67 -2.64
N ARG A 43 -12.57 3.34 -3.92
CA ARG A 43 -12.27 2.01 -4.46
C ARG A 43 -10.79 1.66 -4.29
N TYR A 44 -9.88 2.57 -4.66
CA TYR A 44 -8.44 2.35 -4.59
C TYR A 44 -7.98 2.16 -3.14
N VAL A 45 -8.32 3.09 -2.26
CA VAL A 45 -7.91 3.06 -0.86
C VAL A 45 -8.35 1.73 -0.21
N ALA A 46 -9.56 1.24 -0.50
CA ALA A 46 -10.10 -0.01 0.05
C ALA A 46 -9.32 -1.29 -0.35
N GLN A 47 -8.50 -1.27 -1.41
CA GLN A 47 -7.76 -2.44 -1.88
C GLN A 47 -6.53 -2.77 -1.03
N HIS A 48 -6.01 -1.80 -0.27
CA HIS A 48 -4.76 -1.96 0.45
C HIS A 48 -4.94 -2.69 1.78
N TYR A 49 -4.13 -3.72 1.96
CA TYR A 49 -3.97 -4.44 3.23
C TYR A 49 -3.19 -3.58 4.23
N GLU A 50 -3.35 -3.88 5.52
CA GLU A 50 -2.86 -3.02 6.59
C GLU A 50 -1.35 -2.84 6.58
N ASN A 51 -0.60 -3.92 6.33
CA ASN A 51 0.86 -3.86 6.35
C ASN A 51 1.40 -2.87 5.30
N TYR A 52 0.84 -2.87 4.08
CA TYR A 52 1.22 -1.89 3.05
C TYR A 52 1.04 -0.45 3.54
N LEU A 53 -0.13 -0.13 4.12
CA LEU A 53 -0.44 1.21 4.61
C LEU A 53 0.49 1.67 5.74
N LEU A 54 1.02 0.74 6.52
CA LEU A 54 1.86 1.01 7.69
C LEU A 54 3.35 1.03 7.39
N THR A 55 3.82 0.32 6.36
CA THR A 55 5.26 0.17 6.09
C THR A 55 5.75 0.93 4.87
N VAL A 56 4.87 1.26 3.93
CA VAL A 56 5.25 1.99 2.71
C VAL A 56 5.06 3.50 2.94
N ASP A 57 6.06 4.31 2.57
CA ASP A 57 5.98 5.77 2.71
C ASP A 57 4.83 6.34 1.87
N LEU A 58 4.21 7.44 2.33
CA LEU A 58 3.08 8.04 1.63
C LEU A 58 3.43 8.45 0.19
N ASN A 59 4.65 8.96 -0.07
CA ASN A 59 5.05 9.35 -1.42
C ASN A 59 5.14 8.13 -2.35
N ASP A 60 5.60 7.01 -1.82
CA ASP A 60 5.62 5.74 -2.55
C ASP A 60 4.19 5.22 -2.76
N GLN A 61 3.31 5.33 -1.76
CA GLN A 61 1.90 4.97 -1.90
C GLN A 61 1.20 5.77 -3.01
N LEU A 62 1.47 7.08 -3.11
CA LEU A 62 0.95 7.94 -4.17
C LEU A 62 1.50 7.55 -5.54
N ARG A 63 2.81 7.31 -5.65
CA ARG A 63 3.44 6.85 -6.89
C ARG A 63 2.83 5.53 -7.36
N HIS A 64 2.65 4.56 -6.46
CA HIS A 64 1.98 3.29 -6.79
C HIS A 64 0.53 3.50 -7.22
N ALA A 65 -0.19 4.45 -6.62
CA ALA A 65 -1.55 4.79 -7.00
C ALA A 65 -1.63 5.30 -8.43
N ASP A 66 -0.80 6.28 -8.78
CA ASP A 66 -0.75 6.81 -10.13
C ASP A 66 -0.33 5.74 -11.14
N PHE A 67 0.69 4.93 -10.83
CA PHE A 67 1.13 3.82 -11.68
C PHE A 67 0.02 2.81 -11.97
N ILE A 68 -0.73 2.39 -10.94
CA ILE A 68 -1.86 1.46 -11.10
C ILE A 68 -2.95 2.12 -11.95
N ARG A 69 -3.30 3.38 -11.69
CA ARG A 69 -4.33 4.10 -12.44
C ARG A 69 -3.96 4.27 -13.91
N GLU A 70 -2.70 4.58 -14.21
CA GLU A 70 -2.19 4.69 -15.58
C GLU A 70 -2.21 3.34 -16.31
N ALA A 71 -1.81 2.26 -15.63
CA ALA A 71 -1.87 0.92 -16.20
C ALA A 71 -3.32 0.48 -16.49
N ASP A 72 -4.25 0.74 -15.57
CA ASP A 72 -5.68 0.49 -15.74
C ASP A 72 -6.25 1.30 -16.93
N ALA A 73 -5.93 2.60 -16.99
CA ALA A 73 -6.38 3.48 -18.08
C ALA A 73 -5.83 3.04 -19.45
N ALA A 74 -4.61 2.49 -19.48
CA ALA A 74 -3.99 1.92 -20.67
C ALA A 74 -4.44 0.48 -20.99
N GLY A 75 -5.29 -0.13 -20.15
CA GLY A 75 -5.73 -1.53 -20.31
C GLY A 75 -4.59 -2.56 -20.18
N LYS A 76 -3.48 -2.20 -19.53
CA LYS A 76 -2.31 -3.06 -19.38
C LYS A 76 -2.53 -4.03 -18.23
N LYS A 77 -2.56 -5.33 -18.54
CA LYS A 77 -2.60 -6.39 -17.53
C LYS A 77 -1.25 -6.62 -16.84
N LEU A 78 -0.16 -6.28 -17.51
CA LEU A 78 1.21 -6.32 -16.99
C LEU A 78 1.86 -4.96 -17.23
N ALA A 79 2.40 -4.36 -16.17
CA ALA A 79 3.14 -3.11 -16.24
C ALA A 79 4.33 -3.16 -15.27
N THR A 80 5.40 -2.45 -15.62
CA THR A 80 6.60 -2.34 -14.79
C THR A 80 7.00 -0.87 -14.67
N MET A 81 7.33 -0.44 -13.47
CA MET A 81 7.93 0.85 -13.17
C MET A 81 9.30 0.62 -12.54
N VAL A 82 10.28 1.45 -12.90
CA VAL A 82 11.65 1.37 -12.39
C VAL A 82 12.02 2.71 -11.78
N LYS A 83 12.58 2.69 -10.57
CA LYS A 83 13.08 3.87 -9.87
C LYS A 83 14.47 3.57 -9.33
N THR A 84 15.41 4.46 -9.61
CA THR A 84 16.77 4.39 -9.06
C THR A 84 16.87 5.25 -7.81
N HIS A 85 17.27 4.64 -6.71
CA HIS A 85 17.65 5.31 -5.48
C HIS A 85 19.16 5.51 -5.52
N GLU A 86 19.59 6.63 -6.13
CA GLU A 86 21.00 6.87 -6.48
C GLU A 86 21.93 6.92 -5.27
N PHE A 87 21.45 7.47 -4.15
CA PHE A 87 22.24 7.59 -2.93
C PHE A 87 22.56 6.22 -2.32
N GLU A 88 21.57 5.33 -2.29
CA GLU A 88 21.68 3.97 -1.79
C GLU A 88 22.27 2.99 -2.82
N ALA A 89 22.45 3.43 -4.08
CA ALA A 89 22.79 2.58 -5.22
C ALA A 89 21.84 1.38 -5.40
N VAL A 90 20.54 1.60 -5.16
CA VAL A 90 19.49 0.57 -5.26
C VAL A 90 18.56 0.87 -6.44
N THR A 91 18.19 -0.15 -7.20
CA THR A 91 17.13 -0.06 -8.22
C THR A 91 15.87 -0.73 -7.70
N GLU A 92 14.82 0.05 -7.52
CA GLU A 92 13.47 -0.42 -7.22
C GLU A 92 12.74 -0.76 -8.52
N ILE A 93 12.19 -1.97 -8.60
CA ILE A 93 11.34 -2.42 -9.70
C ILE A 93 9.97 -2.74 -9.13
N THR A 94 8.96 -1.99 -9.55
CA THR A 94 7.55 -2.25 -9.20
C THR A 94 6.88 -2.96 -10.36
N VAL A 95 6.30 -4.14 -10.10
CA VAL A 95 5.57 -4.92 -11.11
C VAL A 95 4.09 -4.98 -10.73
N LEU A 96 3.23 -4.58 -11.66
CA LEU A 96 1.79 -4.79 -11.59
C LEU A 96 1.43 -5.93 -12.55
N ALA A 97 0.84 -6.99 -12.04
CA ALA A 97 0.44 -8.16 -12.81
C ALA A 97 -0.84 -8.78 -12.24
N PRO A 98 -1.58 -9.58 -13.02
CA PRO A 98 -2.67 -10.39 -12.49
C PRO A 98 -2.08 -11.46 -11.58
N ASP A 99 -2.84 -11.89 -10.59
CA ASP A 99 -2.43 -13.02 -9.77
C ASP A 99 -2.28 -14.28 -10.65
N HIS A 100 -1.13 -14.93 -10.55
CA HIS A 100 -0.81 -16.13 -11.30
C HIS A 100 0.15 -17.02 -10.49
N PRO A 101 -0.06 -18.35 -10.46
CA PRO A 101 0.88 -19.27 -9.83
C PRO A 101 2.30 -19.06 -10.36
N ARG A 102 3.29 -19.00 -9.46
CA ARG A 102 4.72 -18.83 -9.76
C ARG A 102 5.12 -17.49 -10.39
N LEU A 103 4.33 -16.43 -10.26
CA LEU A 103 4.68 -15.10 -10.79
C LEU A 103 6.11 -14.68 -10.44
N LEU A 104 6.51 -14.81 -9.17
CA LEU A 104 7.87 -14.46 -8.72
C LEU A 104 8.96 -15.29 -9.41
N SER A 105 8.70 -16.57 -9.69
CA SER A 105 9.66 -17.43 -10.40
C SER A 105 9.79 -17.10 -11.88
N ILE A 106 8.86 -16.33 -12.45
CA ILE A 106 8.88 -15.92 -13.87
C ILE A 106 9.67 -14.62 -14.05
N ILE A 107 9.72 -13.77 -13.02
CA ILE A 107 10.30 -12.43 -13.08
C ILE A 107 11.64 -12.28 -12.34
N ALA A 108 12.07 -13.30 -11.60
CA ALA A 108 13.34 -13.38 -10.89
C ALA A 108 14.37 -14.19 -11.68
#